data_AF-A0A7L5HZ49-F1
#
_entry.id   AF-A0A7L5HZ49-F1
#
_cell.length_a   1.000
_cell.length_b   1.000
_cell.length_c   1.000
_cell.angle_alpha   90.00
_cell.angle_beta   90.00
_cell.angle_gamma   90.00
#
_symmetry.space_group_name_H-M   'P 1'
#
loop_
_entity.id
_entity.type
_entity.pdbx_description
1 polymer ?
#
loop_
_entity_poly.entity_id
_entity_poly.type
_entity_poly.pdbx_seq_one_letter_code
_entity_poly.pdbx_strand_id
1 'polypeptide(L)' 'MKKTIILCVLASMSFGYVGDCRYQENMYEQALKQYEYSQADWDYRELKEAKRKLERCYREKQQEYLKQMSDYLNRY' A
#
# COMPACT_ATOMS: atom_id res chain seq x y z
N MET A 1 -0.66 -15.45 26.30
CA MET A 1 -0.53 -13.98 26.13
C MET A 1 -0.51 -13.63 24.65
N LYS A 2 -1.40 -12.70 24.26
CA LYS A 2 -1.31 -11.75 23.14
C LYS A 2 -1.00 -12.29 21.73
N LYS A 3 -2.00 -12.28 20.84
CA LYS A 3 -1.83 -11.91 19.43
C LYS A 3 -3.05 -11.12 18.93
N THR A 4 -3.19 -9.89 19.43
CA THR A 4 -4.12 -8.86 18.92
C THR A 4 -3.28 -7.83 18.17
N ILE A 5 -2.84 -8.15 16.96
CA ILE A 5 -1.91 -7.36 16.12
C ILE A 5 -2.16 -7.90 14.70
N ILE A 6 -2.74 -7.26 13.67
CA ILE A 6 -2.94 -5.87 13.28
C ILE A 6 -4.11 -5.87 12.29
N LEU A 7 -5.22 -5.22 12.63
CA LEU A 7 -6.32 -4.91 11.69
C LEU A 7 -6.35 -3.41 11.34
N CYS A 8 -5.26 -2.68 11.61
CA CYS A 8 -5.23 -1.21 11.50
C CYS A 8 -4.48 -0.69 10.27
N VAL A 9 -3.83 -1.53 9.46
CA VAL A 9 -3.02 -1.07 8.32
C VAL A 9 -3.85 -0.85 7.05
N LEU A 10 -5.03 -1.46 6.94
CA LEU A 10 -5.91 -1.28 5.77
C LEU A 10 -6.83 -0.06 5.89
N ALA A 11 -7.11 0.44 7.10
CA ALA A 11 -8.06 1.52 7.31
C ALA A 11 -7.48 2.93 7.07
N SER A 12 -6.16 3.08 6.95
CA SER A 12 -5.50 4.39 6.82
C SER A 12 -5.20 4.81 5.38
N MET A 13 -5.46 3.96 4.38
CA MET A 13 -5.15 4.25 2.97
C MET A 13 -6.38 4.33 2.05
N SER A 14 -7.59 4.38 2.61
CA SER A 14 -8.80 4.72 1.86
C SER A 14 -8.95 6.24 1.72
N PHE A 15 -7.94 6.91 1.19
CA PHE A 15 -8.11 8.22 0.58
C PHE A 15 -8.20 7.99 -0.92
N GLY A 16 -9.26 8.51 -1.55
CA GLY A 16 -9.57 8.33 -2.97
C GLY A 16 -8.47 8.87 -3.88
N TYR A 17 -7.40 8.11 -4.08
CA TYR A 17 -6.32 8.44 -4.98
C TYR A 17 -6.73 8.09 -6.41
N VAL A 18 -6.83 9.11 -7.24
CA VAL A 18 -7.03 9.00 -8.69
C VAL A 18 -5.71 8.48 -9.30
N GLY A 19 -5.56 7.16 -9.34
CA GLY A 19 -4.39 6.50 -9.88
C GLY A 19 -4.25 5.09 -9.32
N ASP A 20 -4.32 4.09 -10.19
CA ASP A 20 -4.58 2.71 -9.77
C ASP A 20 -3.32 2.00 -9.25
N CYS A 21 -3.22 1.84 -7.92
CA CYS A 21 -2.22 1.00 -7.26
C CYS A 21 -2.68 -0.46 -7.10
N ARG A 22 -3.81 -0.84 -7.71
CA ARG A 22 -4.44 -2.16 -7.57
C ARG A 22 -3.56 -3.34 -7.94
N TYR A 23 -2.62 -3.15 -8.86
CA TYR A 23 -1.62 -4.19 -9.14
C TYR A 23 -0.78 -4.47 -7.88
N GLN A 24 -0.23 -3.44 -7.24
CA GLN A 24 0.56 -3.56 -6.02
C GLN A 24 -0.28 -4.03 -4.82
N GLU A 25 -1.56 -3.63 -4.75
CA GLU A 25 -2.51 -4.12 -3.75
C GLU A 25 -2.69 -5.64 -3.89
N ASN A 26 -2.98 -6.11 -5.11
CA ASN A 26 -3.14 -7.54 -5.40
C ASN A 26 -1.87 -8.33 -5.07
N MET A 27 -0.69 -7.81 -5.41
CA MET A 27 0.58 -8.47 -5.10
C MET A 27 0.83 -8.54 -3.59
N TYR A 28 0.50 -7.48 -2.85
CA TYR A 28 0.59 -7.48 -1.39
C TYR A 28 -0.38 -8.47 -0.75
N GLU A 29 -1.64 -8.52 -1.20
CA GLU A 29 -2.62 -9.48 -0.71
C GLU A 29 -2.22 -10.93 -0.99
N GLN A 30 -1.67 -11.21 -2.17
CA GLN A 30 -1.17 -12.54 -2.52
C GLN A 30 -0.01 -12.95 -1.61
N ALA A 31 0.98 -12.06 -1.42
CA ALA A 31 2.11 -12.32 -0.53
C ALA A 31 1.67 -12.49 0.94
N LEU A 32 0.64 -11.76 1.37
CA LEU A 32 0.09 -11.87 2.71
C LEU A 32 -0.55 -13.25 2.93
N LYS A 33 -1.40 -13.69 1.99
CA LYS A 33 -2.01 -15.03 2.02
C LYS A 33 -0.97 -16.14 2.03
N GLN A 34 0.08 -15.99 1.22
CA GLN A 34 1.17 -16.95 1.15
C GLN A 34 1.91 -17.05 2.50
N TYR A 35 2.24 -15.91 3.11
CA TYR A 35 2.87 -15.88 4.43
C TYR A 35 1.95 -16.43 5.54
N GLU A 36 0.66 -16.12 5.51
CA GLU A 36 -0.32 -16.67 6.46
C GLU A 36 -0.42 -18.19 6.38
N TYR A 37 -0.30 -18.73 5.17
CA TYR A 37 -0.32 -20.17 4.92
C TYR A 37 0.97 -20.87 5.40
N SER A 38 2.14 -20.36 5.00
CA SER A 38 3.42 -21.05 5.22
C SER A 38 4.13 -20.68 6.53
N GLN A 39 3.96 -19.43 6.98
CA GLN A 39 4.73 -18.77 8.05
C GLN A 39 6.26 -18.85 7.87
N ALA A 40 6.75 -19.02 6.64
CA ALA A 40 8.18 -19.11 6.37
C ALA A 40 8.85 -17.72 6.33
N ASP A 41 10.12 -17.67 6.73
CA ASP A 41 10.92 -16.44 6.71
C ASP A 41 11.09 -15.87 5.29
N TRP A 42 11.12 -16.74 4.28
CA TRP A 42 11.15 -16.36 2.87
C TRP A 42 9.88 -15.58 2.49
N ASP A 43 8.70 -16.13 2.78
CA ASP A 43 7.43 -15.51 2.44
C ASP A 43 7.22 -14.19 3.22
N TYR A 44 7.76 -14.10 4.45
CA TYR A 44 7.79 -12.85 5.19
C TYR A 44 8.63 -11.75 4.52
N ARG A 45 9.77 -12.12 3.90
CA ARG A 45 10.59 -11.17 3.12
C ARG A 45 9.85 -10.69 1.88
N GLU A 46 9.20 -11.60 1.16
CA GLU A 46 8.37 -11.24 0.00
C GLU A 46 7.22 -10.32 0.38
N LEU A 47 6.51 -10.62 1.47
CA LEU A 47 5.45 -9.76 2.01
C LEU A 47 5.96 -8.36 2.34
N LYS A 48 7.12 -8.24 2.98
CA LYS A 48 7.75 -6.93 3.26
C LYS A 48 8.07 -6.17 1.99
N GLU A 49 8.54 -6.85 0.95
CA GLU A 49 8.86 -6.20 -0.32
C GLU A 49 7.60 -5.73 -1.04
N ALA A 50 6.57 -6.57 -1.12
CA ALA A 50 5.28 -6.22 -1.69
C ALA A 50 4.67 -4.99 -0.99
N LYS A 51 4.76 -4.95 0.36
CA LYS A 51 4.32 -3.79 1.15
C LYS A 51 5.08 -2.50 0.77
N ARG A 52 6.41 -2.57 0.66
CA ARG A 52 7.23 -1.40 0.29
C ARG A 52 6.88 -0.87 -1.10
N LYS A 53 6.57 -1.75 -2.06
CA LYS A 53 6.14 -1.40 -3.41
C LYS A 53 4.77 -0.71 -3.39
N LEU A 54 3.83 -1.23 -2.60
CA LEU A 54 2.50 -0.62 -2.43
C LEU A 54 2.59 0.78 -1.79
N GLU A 55 3.33 0.92 -0.68
CA GLU A 55 3.55 2.23 -0.04
C GLU A 55 4.21 3.24 -0.98
N ARG A 56 5.14 2.79 -1.84
CA ARG A 56 5.74 3.65 -2.85
C ARG A 56 4.70 4.14 -3.86
N CYS A 57 3.86 3.25 -4.37
CA CYS A 57 2.81 3.60 -5.32
C CYS A 57 1.88 4.69 -4.74
N TYR A 58 1.40 4.51 -3.51
CA TYR A 58 0.55 5.53 -2.88
C TYR A 58 1.26 6.86 -2.65
N ARG A 59 2.55 6.85 -2.26
CA ARG A 59 3.33 8.10 -2.13
C ARG A 59 3.46 8.84 -3.45
N GLU A 60 3.74 8.12 -4.53
CA GLU A 60 3.83 8.71 -5.88
C GLU A 60 2.49 9.30 -6.30
N LYS A 61 1.38 8.61 -6.05
CA LYS A 61 0.02 9.12 -6.31
C LYS A 61 -0.35 10.32 -5.47
N GLN A 62 0.07 10.36 -4.22
CA GLN A 62 -0.11 11.52 -3.38
C GLN A 62 0.67 12.73 -3.90
N GLN A 63 1.90 12.54 -4.35
CA GLN A 63 2.70 13.61 -4.95
C GLN A 63 2.10 14.10 -6.27
N GLU A 64 1.61 13.19 -7.11
CA GLU A 64 0.92 13.52 -8.36
C GLU A 64 -0.32 14.38 -8.09
N TYR A 65 -1.16 13.97 -7.13
CA TYR A 65 -2.34 14.73 -6.72
C TYR A 65 -1.99 16.13 -6.20
N LEU A 66 -1.00 16.24 -5.31
CA LEU A 66 -0.55 17.52 -4.77
C LEU A 66 -0.01 18.45 -5.88
N LYS A 67 0.70 17.89 -6.86
CA LYS A 67 1.17 18.64 -8.02
C LYS A 67 0.00 19.15 -8.87
N GLN A 68 -0.97 18.29 -9.17
CA GLN A 68 -2.17 18.69 -9.92
C GLN A 68 -2.96 19.79 -9.20
N MET A 69 -3.10 19.71 -7.87
CA MET A 69 -3.71 20.77 -7.07
C MET A 69 -2.92 22.08 -7.13
N SER A 70 -1.59 22.02 -7.02
CA SER A 70 -0.75 23.21 -7.14
C SER A 70 -0.90 23.86 -8.51
N ASP A 71 -0.91 23.07 -9.59
CA ASP A 71 -1.10 23.56 -10.95
C ASP A 71 -2.49 24.18 -11.13
N TYR A 72 -3.53 23.61 -10.51
CA TYR A 72 -4.88 24.17 -10.51
C TYR A 72 -4.93 25.52 -9.78
N LEU A 73 -4.34 25.61 -8.58
CA LEU A 73 -4.29 26.83 -7.78
C LEU A 73 -3.49 27.95 -8.45
N ASN A 74 -2.41 27.62 -9.16
CA ASN A 74 -1.57 28.61 -9.85
C ASN A 74 -2.15 29.11 -11.19
N ARG A 75 -3.21 28.48 -11.70
CA ARG A 75 -3.92 28.91 -12.93
C ARG A 75 -5.01 29.96 -12.67
N TYR A 76 -5.36 30.18 -11.41
CA TYR A 76 -6.33 31.19 -10.95
C TYR A 76 -5.63 32.23 -10.07
#